data_AF-A0A0S7YTD8-F1
#
_entry.id   AF-A0A0S7YTD8-F1
#
_cell.length_a   1.000
_cell.length_b   1.000
_cell.length_c   1.000
_cell.angle_alpha   90.00
_cell.angle_beta   90.00
_cell.angle_gamma   90.00
#
_symmetry.space_group_name_H-M   'P 1'
#
loop_
_entity.id
_entity.type
_entity.pdbx_description
1 polymer ?
#
loop_
_entity_poly.entity_id
_entity_poly.type
_entity_poly.pdbx_seq_one_letter_code
_entity_poly.pdbx_strand_id
1 'polypeptide(L)'
;MSARPGSAQKDESQRKLEELELQARMERIGRKLLVLSGKGGVGKSTVAANLALALAQVGRKTGLLDVDLHGPSIPKILGLDGRRLGPDATGGIAPIQVSENLSVVSVGLLLESAKDTVIWRGPMKYNVIRQFLKDVAWGRLDYLVIDSPPGTGDEPLSVAQMVGDGAWAVVVTTPQDLAVADVRRSVSFCRALDLRVAGIIENMSGLVCPHCGKQVDVFKVGGGERLAADMGVPFLGRIPLDPEIVTSGDAGRPLVQFFSDSRAAKAFAAVIEPILNHTAEDEAFHPTHGRKEKPKMKIAIPTANGHLCMHFGHCEQFAVVEVDPGSQAIVGTTYLAPPPHEPGVLPRWLREQGAEVIIAAGMGQRAQGLFAQSGVKVVVGAPAEKPEDVVAAYLAGTLQVGQNVCDH
;
A
#
# COMPACT_ATOMS: atom_id res chain seq x y z
N MET A 1 22.06 28.66 -12.01
CA MET A 1 20.82 28.49 -12.79
C MET A 1 19.66 28.40 -11.80
N SER A 2 18.93 29.50 -11.60
CA SER A 2 17.77 29.56 -10.71
C SER A 2 16.57 28.89 -11.40
N ALA A 3 16.03 27.82 -10.81
CA ALA A 3 14.75 27.27 -11.24
C ALA A 3 13.65 28.35 -11.08
N ARG A 4 12.81 28.53 -12.09
CA ARG A 4 11.73 29.53 -12.08
C ARG A 4 10.62 29.06 -11.12
N PRO A 5 10.01 29.95 -10.30
CA PRO A 5 8.99 29.58 -9.31
C PRO A 5 7.75 28.86 -9.87
N GLY A 6 7.43 29.06 -11.16
CA GLY A 6 6.25 28.47 -11.81
C GLY A 6 6.38 26.99 -12.23
N SER A 7 7.57 26.37 -12.18
CA SER A 7 7.72 24.95 -12.54
C SER A 7 7.33 24.00 -11.41
N ALA A 8 7.56 24.39 -10.15
CA ALA A 8 7.26 23.56 -8.98
C ALA A 8 5.76 23.42 -8.72
N GLN A 9 4.99 24.52 -8.84
CA GLN A 9 3.53 24.51 -8.67
C GLN A 9 2.79 23.71 -9.76
N LYS A 10 3.29 23.73 -11.00
CA LYS A 10 2.74 22.90 -12.09
C LYS A 10 2.99 21.41 -11.84
N ASP A 11 4.19 21.06 -11.36
CA ASP A 11 4.56 19.67 -11.07
C ASP A 11 3.75 19.10 -9.89
N GLU A 12 3.49 19.90 -8.86
CA GLU A 12 2.64 19.51 -7.72
C GLU A 12 1.17 19.33 -8.10
N SER A 13 0.63 20.24 -8.91
CA SER A 13 -0.76 20.14 -9.40
C SER A 13 -0.97 18.91 -10.29
N GLN A 14 0.03 18.58 -11.12
CA GLN A 14 -0.02 17.42 -12.00
C GLN A 14 0.04 16.10 -11.21
N ARG A 15 0.92 16.00 -10.20
CA ARG A 15 0.99 14.82 -9.32
C ARG A 15 -0.30 14.57 -8.57
N LYS A 16 -0.93 15.64 -8.08
CA LYS A 16 -2.22 15.53 -7.38
C LYS A 16 -3.33 15.04 -8.30
N LEU A 17 -3.36 15.49 -9.55
CA LEU A 17 -4.30 14.99 -10.55
C LEU A 17 -4.08 13.49 -10.81
N GLU A 18 -2.84 13.06 -10.97
CA GLU A 18 -2.52 11.64 -11.18
C GLU A 18 -2.89 10.75 -9.99
N GLU A 19 -2.74 11.25 -8.75
CA GLU A 19 -3.18 10.53 -7.54
C GLU A 19 -4.69 10.38 -7.50
N LEU A 20 -5.45 11.42 -7.86
CA LEU A 20 -6.91 11.37 -7.96
C LEU A 20 -7.37 10.39 -9.05
N GLU A 21 -6.69 10.36 -10.20
CA GLU A 21 -6.98 9.39 -11.28
C GLU A 21 -6.74 7.95 -10.83
N LEU A 22 -5.60 7.69 -10.17
CA LEU A 22 -5.27 6.39 -9.61
C LEU A 22 -6.32 5.95 -8.58
N GLN A 23 -6.67 6.85 -7.65
CA GLN A 23 -7.68 6.57 -6.63
C GLN A 23 -9.04 6.26 -7.27
N ALA A 24 -9.51 7.09 -8.21
CA ALA A 24 -10.76 6.86 -8.92
C ALA A 24 -10.77 5.54 -9.72
N ARG A 25 -9.61 5.10 -10.21
CA ARG A 25 -9.46 3.78 -10.85
C ARG A 25 -9.60 2.66 -9.83
N MET A 26 -8.89 2.76 -8.70
CA MET A 26 -8.91 1.76 -7.64
C MET A 26 -10.25 1.67 -6.91
N GLU A 27 -11.05 2.75 -6.86
CA GLU A 27 -12.40 2.76 -6.30
C GLU A 27 -13.41 1.94 -7.11
N ARG A 28 -13.13 1.69 -8.40
CA ARG A 28 -13.98 0.84 -9.27
C ARG A 28 -13.74 -0.66 -9.07
N ILE A 29 -12.79 -1.01 -8.21
CA ILE A 29 -12.40 -2.38 -7.91
C ILE A 29 -12.86 -2.68 -6.50
N GLY A 30 -13.73 -3.69 -6.35
CA GLY A 30 -14.28 -4.12 -5.07
C GLY A 30 -13.18 -4.49 -4.07
N ARG A 31 -12.52 -5.63 -4.28
CA ARG A 31 -11.46 -6.11 -3.38
C ARG A 31 -10.13 -6.26 -4.11
N LYS A 32 -9.06 -5.68 -3.55
CA LYS A 32 -7.70 -5.82 -4.08
C LYS A 32 -6.94 -6.83 -3.23
N LEU A 33 -6.48 -7.92 -3.85
CA LEU A 33 -5.77 -9.03 -3.19
C LEU A 33 -4.29 -8.99 -3.58
N LEU A 34 -3.45 -8.45 -2.70
CA LEU A 34 -2.01 -8.44 -2.85
C LEU A 34 -1.44 -9.80 -2.42
N VAL A 35 -0.91 -10.57 -3.38
CA VAL A 35 -0.32 -11.88 -3.12
C VAL A 35 1.16 -11.71 -2.77
N LEU A 36 1.51 -11.98 -1.52
CA LEU A 36 2.85 -11.77 -0.96
C LEU A 36 3.54 -13.10 -0.68
N SER A 37 4.88 -13.10 -0.69
CA SER A 37 5.70 -14.21 -0.20
C SER A 37 7.01 -13.69 0.36
N GLY A 38 7.53 -14.27 1.45
CA GLY A 38 8.79 -13.78 2.02
C GLY A 38 10.07 -14.18 1.25
N LYS A 39 9.98 -15.17 0.34
CA LYS A 39 11.08 -15.61 -0.53
C LYS A 39 10.62 -16.01 -1.93
N GLY A 40 11.54 -16.01 -2.89
CA GLY A 40 11.31 -16.56 -4.22
C GLY A 40 11.15 -18.09 -4.20
N GLY A 41 10.44 -18.64 -5.19
CA GLY A 41 10.33 -20.09 -5.39
C GLY A 41 9.24 -20.81 -4.56
N VAL A 42 8.44 -20.10 -3.76
CA VAL A 42 7.30 -20.69 -3.02
C VAL A 42 6.06 -20.95 -3.90
N GLY A 43 6.10 -20.59 -5.18
CA GLY A 43 4.97 -20.72 -6.11
C GLY A 43 3.94 -19.59 -6.01
N LYS A 44 4.33 -18.39 -5.53
CA LYS A 44 3.49 -17.19 -5.43
C LYS A 44 2.69 -16.90 -6.71
N SER A 45 3.36 -16.81 -7.86
CA SER A 45 2.71 -16.50 -9.16
C SER A 45 1.74 -17.59 -9.60
N THR A 46 2.06 -18.86 -9.33
CA THR A 46 1.16 -19.99 -9.57
C THR A 46 -0.09 -19.90 -8.71
N VAL A 47 0.06 -19.55 -7.44
CA VAL A 47 -1.06 -19.33 -6.53
C VAL A 47 -1.89 -18.13 -6.97
N ALA A 48 -1.26 -16.99 -7.32
CA ALA A 48 -1.95 -15.79 -7.80
C ALA A 48 -2.78 -16.07 -9.07
N ALA A 49 -2.20 -16.77 -10.06
CA ALA A 49 -2.89 -17.13 -11.29
C ALA A 49 -4.12 -18.02 -11.01
N ASN A 50 -3.95 -19.10 -10.26
CA ASN A 50 -5.03 -20.05 -9.97
C ASN A 50 -6.09 -19.45 -9.03
N LEU A 51 -5.71 -18.55 -8.12
CA LEU A 51 -6.64 -17.78 -7.29
C LEU A 51 -7.54 -16.89 -8.17
N ALA A 52 -6.95 -16.14 -9.11
CA ALA A 52 -7.70 -15.29 -10.02
C ALA A 52 -8.63 -16.09 -10.94
N LEU A 53 -8.16 -17.24 -11.43
CA LEU A 53 -8.98 -18.16 -12.24
C LEU A 53 -10.14 -18.75 -11.45
N ALA A 54 -9.91 -19.20 -10.22
CA ALA A 54 -10.95 -19.77 -9.37
C ALA A 54 -12.05 -18.73 -9.06
N LEU A 55 -11.67 -17.49 -8.75
CA LEU A 55 -12.61 -16.37 -8.58
C LEU A 55 -13.42 -16.10 -9.86
N ALA A 56 -12.77 -16.08 -11.02
CA ALA A 56 -13.44 -15.88 -12.30
C ALA A 56 -14.42 -17.01 -12.66
N GLN A 57 -14.09 -18.26 -12.31
CA GLN A 57 -14.95 -19.42 -12.55
C GLN A 57 -16.24 -19.41 -11.75
N VAL A 58 -16.20 -18.88 -10.53
CA VAL A 58 -17.41 -18.69 -9.70
C VAL A 58 -18.15 -17.39 -10.06
N GLY A 59 -17.86 -16.80 -11.22
CA GLY A 59 -18.60 -15.68 -11.79
C GLY A 59 -18.14 -14.29 -11.35
N ARG A 60 -17.00 -14.16 -10.67
CA ARG A 60 -16.49 -12.86 -10.21
C ARG A 60 -15.66 -12.18 -11.29
N LYS A 61 -15.97 -10.91 -11.60
CA LYS A 61 -15.15 -10.10 -12.52
C LYS A 61 -13.79 -9.85 -11.89
N THR A 62 -12.78 -10.49 -12.44
CA THR A 62 -11.44 -10.56 -11.84
C THR A 62 -10.39 -9.99 -12.79
N GLY A 63 -9.54 -9.12 -12.25
CA GLY A 63 -8.28 -8.71 -12.88
C GLY A 63 -7.12 -9.46 -12.24
N LEU A 64 -6.12 -9.83 -13.04
CA LEU A 64 -4.83 -10.31 -12.56
C LEU A 64 -3.74 -9.36 -13.04
N LEU A 65 -3.05 -8.73 -12.10
CA LEU A 65 -1.95 -7.81 -12.34
C LEU A 65 -0.64 -8.43 -11.88
N ASP A 66 0.27 -8.69 -12.82
CA ASP A 66 1.62 -9.15 -12.55
C ASP A 66 2.61 -7.99 -12.60
N VAL A 67 3.16 -7.68 -11.44
CA VAL A 67 4.17 -6.63 -11.22
C VAL A 67 5.51 -7.22 -10.77
N ASP A 68 5.70 -8.54 -10.91
CA ASP A 68 6.97 -9.21 -10.67
C ASP A 68 7.94 -8.98 -11.84
N LEU A 69 8.53 -7.77 -11.86
CA LEU A 69 9.43 -7.28 -12.91
C LEU A 69 10.70 -8.14 -13.11
N HIS A 70 11.05 -8.97 -12.13
CA HIS A 70 12.27 -9.78 -12.14
C HIS A 70 12.08 -11.15 -12.79
N GLY A 71 10.85 -11.66 -12.83
CA GLY A 71 10.56 -12.99 -13.34
C GLY A 71 9.09 -13.16 -13.65
N PRO A 72 8.51 -12.37 -14.58
CA PRO A 72 7.09 -12.40 -14.88
C PRO A 72 6.72 -13.80 -15.36
N SER A 73 5.99 -14.54 -14.52
CA SER A 73 5.64 -15.94 -14.77
C SER A 73 4.21 -16.10 -15.28
N ILE A 74 3.38 -15.07 -15.06
CA ILE A 74 1.95 -15.11 -15.39
C ILE A 74 1.69 -15.31 -16.89
N PRO A 75 2.39 -14.64 -17.83
CA PRO A 75 2.17 -14.88 -19.27
C PRO A 75 2.35 -16.35 -19.66
N LYS A 76 3.41 -16.99 -19.17
CA LYS A 76 3.69 -18.41 -19.44
C LYS A 76 2.60 -19.30 -18.84
N ILE A 77 2.29 -19.12 -17.55
CA ILE A 77 1.29 -19.92 -16.81
C ILE A 77 -0.08 -19.89 -17.52
N LEU A 78 -0.45 -18.74 -18.09
CA LEU A 78 -1.74 -18.53 -18.76
C LEU A 78 -1.69 -18.73 -20.29
N GLY A 79 -0.56 -19.15 -20.86
CA GLY A 79 -0.43 -19.36 -22.31
C GLY A 79 -0.55 -18.08 -23.14
N LEU A 80 -0.11 -16.95 -22.58
CA LEU A 80 -0.15 -15.62 -23.19
C LEU A 80 1.17 -15.22 -23.85
N ASP A 81 2.11 -16.15 -23.99
CA ASP A 81 3.39 -15.90 -24.66
C ASP A 81 3.15 -15.36 -26.09
N GLY A 82 3.87 -14.31 -26.46
CA GLY A 82 3.72 -13.63 -27.75
C GLY A 82 2.53 -12.66 -27.84
N ARG A 83 1.67 -12.59 -26.83
CA ARG A 83 0.66 -11.52 -26.73
C ARG A 83 1.34 -10.21 -26.32
N ARG A 84 0.69 -9.09 -26.67
CA ARG A 84 1.16 -7.73 -26.39
C ARG A 84 0.02 -6.90 -25.83
N LEU A 85 0.35 -6.06 -24.86
CA LEU A 85 -0.54 -5.00 -24.42
C LEU A 85 -0.65 -3.93 -25.52
N GLY A 86 -1.84 -3.41 -25.73
CA GLY A 86 -2.13 -2.38 -26.71
C GLY A 86 -2.94 -1.25 -26.10
N PRO A 87 -3.10 -0.14 -26.83
CA PRO A 87 -3.95 0.95 -26.38
C PRO A 87 -5.42 0.51 -26.38
N ASP A 88 -6.19 0.99 -25.40
CA ASP A 88 -7.65 0.94 -25.43
C ASP A 88 -8.22 2.06 -26.31
N ALA A 89 -9.55 2.12 -26.45
CA ALA A 89 -10.23 3.14 -27.26
C ALA A 89 -10.06 4.59 -26.73
N THR A 90 -9.59 4.76 -25.50
CA THR A 90 -9.37 6.05 -24.84
C THR A 90 -7.89 6.43 -24.71
N GLY A 91 -6.98 5.58 -25.21
CA GLY A 91 -5.53 5.76 -25.11
C GLY A 91 -4.89 5.19 -23.83
N GLY A 92 -5.67 4.53 -22.97
CA GLY A 92 -5.18 3.75 -21.83
C GLY A 92 -4.65 2.37 -22.25
N ILE A 93 -4.31 1.50 -21.30
CA ILE A 93 -3.82 0.15 -21.57
C ILE A 93 -4.99 -0.84 -21.57
N ALA A 94 -5.21 -1.52 -22.69
CA ALA A 94 -6.21 -2.58 -22.78
C ALA A 94 -5.66 -3.88 -22.13
N PRO A 95 -6.32 -4.43 -21.09
CA PRO A 95 -5.90 -5.70 -20.50
C PRO A 95 -6.18 -6.86 -21.47
N ILE A 96 -5.41 -7.94 -21.37
CA ILE A 96 -5.64 -9.15 -22.16
C ILE A 96 -6.82 -9.91 -21.57
N GLN A 97 -7.90 -10.06 -22.34
CA GLN A 97 -9.01 -10.92 -21.94
C GLN A 97 -8.61 -12.39 -22.07
N VAL A 98 -8.73 -13.15 -20.96
CA VAL A 98 -8.42 -14.58 -20.89
C VAL A 98 -9.69 -15.43 -20.85
N SER A 99 -10.74 -14.96 -20.17
CA SER A 99 -12.08 -15.54 -20.17
C SER A 99 -13.13 -14.44 -20.05
N GLU A 100 -14.43 -14.75 -20.03
CA GLU A 100 -15.48 -13.74 -19.82
C GLU A 100 -15.27 -12.90 -18.55
N ASN A 101 -14.78 -13.54 -17.47
CA ASN A 101 -14.63 -12.92 -16.15
C ASN A 101 -13.17 -12.67 -15.75
N LEU A 102 -12.18 -12.99 -16.59
CA LEU A 102 -10.76 -12.79 -16.27
C LEU A 102 -10.06 -11.94 -17.33
N SER A 103 -9.44 -10.85 -16.86
CA SER A 103 -8.54 -10.00 -17.64
C SER A 103 -7.17 -9.93 -16.98
N VAL A 104 -6.11 -9.78 -17.78
CA VAL A 104 -4.72 -9.90 -17.30
C VAL A 104 -3.85 -8.78 -17.83
N VAL A 105 -3.02 -8.23 -16.96
CA VAL A 105 -1.88 -7.37 -17.31
C VAL A 105 -0.65 -7.92 -16.65
N SER A 106 0.45 -8.02 -17.39
CA SER A 106 1.75 -8.41 -16.87
C SER A 106 2.83 -7.57 -17.52
N VAL A 107 3.86 -7.26 -16.73
CA VAL A 107 5.10 -6.63 -17.23
C VAL A 107 5.71 -7.47 -18.35
N GLY A 108 5.62 -8.81 -18.27
CA GLY A 108 6.16 -9.72 -19.28
C GLY A 108 5.53 -9.53 -20.67
N LEU A 109 4.34 -8.92 -20.76
CA LEU A 109 3.66 -8.63 -22.03
C LEU A 109 4.12 -7.32 -22.68
N LEU A 110 4.90 -6.49 -21.97
CA LEU A 110 5.58 -5.32 -22.53
C LEU A 110 6.91 -5.67 -23.20
N LEU A 111 7.51 -6.80 -22.84
CA LEU A 111 8.82 -7.21 -23.35
C LEU A 111 8.69 -7.77 -24.78
N GLU A 112 9.65 -7.44 -25.64
CA GLU A 112 9.72 -7.98 -27.01
C GLU A 112 10.03 -9.48 -27.01
N SER A 113 10.84 -9.95 -26.06
CA SER A 113 11.11 -11.37 -25.85
C SER A 113 11.18 -11.71 -24.36
N ALA A 114 10.68 -12.89 -24.00
CA ALA A 114 10.82 -13.46 -22.66
C ALA A 114 12.30 -13.72 -22.26
N LYS A 115 13.23 -13.64 -23.21
CA LYS A 115 14.69 -13.76 -22.98
C LYS A 115 15.37 -12.42 -22.72
N ASP A 116 14.68 -11.31 -22.93
CA ASP A 116 15.27 -9.99 -22.75
C ASP A 116 15.40 -9.70 -21.26
N THR A 117 16.63 -9.77 -20.76
CA THR A 117 16.93 -9.39 -19.37
C THR A 117 17.02 -7.88 -19.31
N VAL A 118 15.88 -7.22 -19.08
CA VAL A 118 15.83 -5.77 -18.88
C VAL A 118 16.29 -5.43 -17.46
N ILE A 119 17.34 -4.60 -17.36
CA ILE A 119 17.80 -4.08 -16.07
C ILE A 119 16.86 -2.95 -15.64
N TRP A 120 15.89 -3.29 -14.80
CA TRP A 120 14.95 -2.33 -14.24
C TRP A 120 15.59 -1.51 -13.11
N ARG A 121 15.76 -0.20 -13.32
CA ARG A 121 16.14 0.73 -12.24
C ARG A 121 14.94 1.05 -11.36
N GLY A 122 15.15 1.26 -10.06
CA GLY A 122 14.09 1.51 -9.07
C GLY A 122 13.00 2.51 -9.51
N PRO A 123 13.34 3.72 -9.98
CA PRO A 123 12.36 4.69 -10.46
C PRO A 123 11.51 4.20 -11.65
N MET A 124 12.09 3.40 -12.56
CA MET A 124 11.35 2.83 -13.68
C MET A 124 10.34 1.79 -13.19
N LYS A 125 10.73 0.95 -12.23
CA LYS A 125 9.83 -0.05 -11.62
C LYS A 125 8.60 0.62 -11.01
N TYR A 126 8.83 1.63 -10.18
CA TYR A 126 7.77 2.42 -9.56
C TYR A 126 6.82 3.01 -10.60
N ASN A 127 7.36 3.62 -11.66
CA ASN A 127 6.56 4.22 -12.72
C ASN A 127 5.73 3.19 -13.49
N VAL A 128 6.27 2.01 -13.82
CA VAL A 128 5.53 0.94 -14.49
C VAL A 128 4.39 0.42 -13.63
N ILE A 129 4.64 0.18 -12.34
CA ILE A 129 3.61 -0.24 -11.39
C ILE A 129 2.49 0.81 -11.30
N ARG A 130 2.87 2.09 -11.14
CA ARG A 130 1.93 3.21 -11.12
C ARG A 130 1.11 3.29 -12.41
N GLN A 131 1.77 3.15 -13.55
CA GLN A 131 1.12 3.15 -14.86
C GLN A 131 0.10 2.02 -14.98
N PHE A 132 0.43 0.81 -14.57
CA PHE A 132 -0.50 -0.32 -14.63
C PHE A 132 -1.72 -0.15 -13.71
N LEU A 133 -1.53 0.45 -12.54
CA LEU A 133 -2.65 0.73 -11.65
C LEU A 133 -3.50 1.91 -12.15
N LYS A 134 -2.90 2.93 -12.77
CA LYS A 134 -3.59 4.15 -13.23
C LYS A 134 -4.25 4.01 -14.61
N ASP A 135 -3.50 3.49 -15.58
CA ASP A 135 -3.81 3.61 -17.01
C ASP A 135 -4.47 2.36 -17.60
N VAL A 136 -4.44 1.23 -16.90
CA VAL A 136 -5.14 0.02 -17.36
C VAL A 136 -6.64 0.20 -17.25
N ALA A 137 -7.32 -0.08 -18.35
CA ALA A 137 -8.77 -0.02 -18.46
C ALA A 137 -9.43 -1.29 -17.87
N TRP A 138 -9.24 -1.52 -16.57
CA TRP A 138 -9.82 -2.66 -15.84
C TRP A 138 -11.37 -2.68 -15.86
N GLY A 139 -12.00 -1.53 -16.07
CA GLY A 139 -13.45 -1.39 -15.94
C GLY A 139 -13.89 -1.50 -14.47
N ARG A 140 -15.03 -2.18 -14.23
CA ARG A 140 -15.48 -2.55 -12.88
C ARG A 140 -15.10 -3.99 -12.62
N LEU A 141 -14.40 -4.23 -11.52
CA LEU A 141 -13.97 -5.55 -11.08
C LEU A 141 -14.51 -5.83 -9.67
N ASP A 142 -14.90 -7.08 -9.43
CA ASP A 142 -15.16 -7.57 -8.08
C ASP A 142 -13.83 -7.78 -7.35
N TYR A 143 -12.82 -8.31 -8.06
CA TYR A 143 -11.49 -8.60 -7.50
C TYR A 143 -10.37 -8.14 -8.43
N LEU A 144 -9.29 -7.60 -7.85
CA LEU A 144 -8.00 -7.44 -8.51
C LEU A 144 -6.95 -8.24 -7.74
N VAL A 145 -6.47 -9.33 -8.32
CA VAL A 145 -5.37 -10.13 -7.77
C VAL A 145 -4.05 -9.55 -8.26
N ILE A 146 -3.13 -9.24 -7.36
CA ILE A 146 -1.86 -8.60 -7.67
C ILE A 146 -0.72 -9.54 -7.28
N ASP A 147 0.01 -10.05 -8.26
CA ASP A 147 1.22 -10.84 -8.06
C ASP A 147 2.40 -9.90 -7.80
N SER A 148 2.73 -9.68 -6.53
CA SER A 148 3.82 -8.77 -6.13
C SER A 148 5.19 -9.42 -6.34
N PRO A 149 6.29 -8.66 -6.45
CA PRO A 149 7.63 -9.24 -6.30
C PRO A 149 7.80 -10.00 -4.97
N PRO A 150 8.72 -10.97 -4.88
CA PRO A 150 9.01 -11.66 -3.63
C PRO A 150 9.67 -10.75 -2.60
N GLY A 151 9.49 -11.07 -1.33
CA GLY A 151 10.06 -10.35 -0.19
C GLY A 151 9.14 -9.25 0.34
N THR A 152 9.71 -8.38 1.16
CA THR A 152 9.03 -7.23 1.79
C THR A 152 9.86 -5.96 1.58
N GLY A 153 10.44 -5.81 0.39
CA GLY A 153 11.25 -4.67 -0.01
C GLY A 153 10.44 -3.49 -0.55
N ASP A 154 11.09 -2.62 -1.32
CA ASP A 154 10.49 -1.38 -1.83
C ASP A 154 9.38 -1.63 -2.86
N GLU A 155 9.44 -2.71 -3.63
CA GLU A 155 8.46 -2.97 -4.68
C GLU A 155 7.09 -3.41 -4.13
N PRO A 156 6.97 -4.44 -3.27
CA PRO A 156 5.69 -4.76 -2.62
C PRO A 156 5.14 -3.59 -1.79
N LEU A 157 6.03 -2.78 -1.18
CA LEU A 157 5.66 -1.56 -0.46
C LEU A 157 5.00 -0.53 -1.38
N SER A 158 5.62 -0.28 -2.54
CA SER A 158 5.11 0.67 -3.53
C SER A 158 3.74 0.25 -4.05
N VAL A 159 3.57 -1.05 -4.34
CA VAL A 159 2.28 -1.61 -4.79
C VAL A 159 1.22 -1.40 -3.71
N ALA A 160 1.51 -1.78 -2.46
CA ALA A 160 0.58 -1.64 -1.34
C ALA A 160 0.13 -0.18 -1.14
N GLN A 161 1.06 0.77 -1.22
CA GLN A 161 0.75 2.20 -1.07
C GLN A 161 -0.09 2.76 -2.23
N MET A 162 0.17 2.33 -3.48
CA MET A 162 -0.55 2.81 -4.66
C MET A 162 -1.95 2.22 -4.80
N VAL A 163 -2.15 0.97 -4.41
CA VAL A 163 -3.46 0.30 -4.44
C VAL A 163 -4.44 0.97 -3.46
N GLY A 164 -3.89 1.58 -2.41
CA GLY A 164 -4.61 2.40 -1.45
C GLY A 164 -5.46 1.58 -0.48
N ASP A 165 -6.40 2.27 0.16
CA ASP A 165 -7.21 1.70 1.24
C ASP A 165 -8.07 0.51 0.76
N GLY A 166 -8.25 -0.45 1.67
CA GLY A 166 -9.04 -1.66 1.40
C GLY A 166 -8.30 -2.77 0.66
N ALA A 167 -6.97 -2.68 0.54
CA ALA A 167 -6.14 -3.79 0.07
C ALA A 167 -6.02 -4.90 1.12
N TRP A 168 -6.13 -6.14 0.67
CA TRP A 168 -5.96 -7.35 1.49
C TRP A 168 -4.72 -8.10 1.02
N ALA A 169 -3.99 -8.69 1.95
CA ALA A 169 -2.83 -9.51 1.69
C ALA A 169 -3.19 -11.00 1.77
N VAL A 170 -2.79 -11.75 0.75
CA VAL A 170 -2.76 -13.22 0.76
C VAL A 170 -1.30 -13.63 0.86
N VAL A 171 -0.89 -14.27 1.95
CA VAL A 171 0.51 -14.65 2.18
C VAL A 171 0.72 -16.10 1.76
N VAL A 172 1.63 -16.33 0.82
CA VAL A 172 1.99 -17.66 0.31
C VAL A 172 3.26 -18.15 0.99
N THR A 173 3.23 -19.38 1.50
CA THR A 173 4.36 -20.03 2.16
C THR A 173 4.48 -21.50 1.77
N THR A 174 5.52 -22.18 2.27
CA THR A 174 5.70 -23.63 2.18
C THR A 174 5.78 -24.25 3.59
N PRO A 175 5.58 -25.58 3.75
CA PRO A 175 5.55 -26.24 5.05
C PRO A 175 6.88 -26.28 5.81
N GLN A 176 7.98 -25.84 5.18
CA GLN A 176 9.33 -25.93 5.72
C GLN A 176 9.55 -24.95 6.87
N ASP A 177 10.25 -25.37 7.92
CA ASP A 177 10.50 -24.53 9.11
C ASP A 177 11.25 -23.22 8.78
N LEU A 178 12.10 -23.22 7.73
CA LEU A 178 12.80 -22.02 7.28
C LEU A 178 11.85 -20.94 6.76
N ALA A 179 10.65 -21.30 6.29
CA ALA A 179 9.65 -20.35 5.81
C ALA A 179 8.91 -19.62 6.95
N VAL A 180 9.12 -20.01 8.22
CA VAL A 180 8.46 -19.37 9.37
C VAL A 180 8.90 -17.91 9.53
N ALA A 181 10.19 -17.64 9.40
CA ALA A 181 10.72 -16.27 9.50
C ALA A 181 10.19 -15.38 8.37
N ASP A 182 10.08 -15.95 7.17
CA ASP A 182 9.59 -15.29 5.95
C ASP A 182 8.14 -14.83 6.11
N VAL A 183 7.27 -15.71 6.59
CA VAL A 183 5.86 -15.38 6.83
C VAL A 183 5.70 -14.38 7.96
N ARG A 184 6.45 -14.52 9.08
CA ARG A 184 6.41 -13.52 10.16
C ARG A 184 6.77 -12.14 9.65
N ARG A 185 7.78 -12.04 8.79
CA ARG A 185 8.16 -10.79 8.13
C ARG A 185 7.05 -10.28 7.22
N SER A 186 6.43 -11.12 6.37
CA SER A 186 5.31 -10.73 5.51
C SER A 186 4.09 -10.25 6.29
N VAL A 187 3.71 -10.92 7.38
CA VAL A 187 2.59 -10.49 8.24
C VAL A 187 2.92 -9.18 8.96
N SER A 188 4.16 -9.04 9.45
CA SER A 188 4.61 -7.79 10.09
C SER A 188 4.63 -6.62 9.10
N PHE A 189 5.02 -6.88 7.85
CA PHE A 189 4.95 -5.92 6.75
C PHE A 189 3.50 -5.50 6.47
N CYS A 190 2.56 -6.46 6.44
CA CYS A 190 1.14 -6.13 6.28
C CYS A 190 0.65 -5.20 7.41
N ARG A 191 0.98 -5.53 8.66
CA ARG A 191 0.64 -4.70 9.82
C ARG A 191 1.25 -3.30 9.76
N ALA A 192 2.49 -3.18 9.29
CA ALA A 192 3.17 -1.89 9.16
C ALA A 192 2.52 -0.98 8.11
N LEU A 193 1.82 -1.57 7.13
CA LEU A 193 1.14 -0.87 6.04
C LEU A 193 -0.38 -0.85 6.17
N ASP A 194 -0.90 -1.25 7.34
CA ASP A 194 -2.35 -1.36 7.60
C ASP A 194 -3.10 -2.24 6.58
N LEU A 195 -2.39 -3.22 6.01
CA LEU A 195 -2.98 -4.21 5.10
C LEU A 195 -3.65 -5.32 5.90
N ARG A 196 -4.87 -5.65 5.51
CA ARG A 196 -5.63 -6.75 6.13
C ARG A 196 -5.14 -8.07 5.60
N VAL A 197 -4.79 -9.01 6.47
CA VAL A 197 -4.37 -10.34 6.03
C VAL A 197 -5.61 -11.19 5.78
N ALA A 198 -5.97 -11.41 4.52
CA ALA A 198 -7.04 -12.34 4.11
C ALA A 198 -6.75 -13.76 4.60
N GLY A 199 -5.46 -14.10 4.61
CA GLY A 199 -4.97 -15.28 5.29
C GLY A 199 -3.71 -15.84 4.64
N ILE A 200 -3.28 -16.98 5.17
CA ILE A 200 -2.09 -17.70 4.74
C ILE A 200 -2.49 -18.90 3.90
N ILE A 201 -1.84 -19.08 2.74
CA ILE A 201 -1.91 -20.29 1.92
C ILE A 201 -0.59 -21.05 2.09
N GLU A 202 -0.68 -22.30 2.53
CA GLU A 202 0.46 -23.23 2.53
C GLU A 202 0.51 -23.97 1.19
N ASN A 203 1.42 -23.56 0.31
CA ASN A 203 1.64 -24.20 -0.98
C ASN A 203 2.63 -25.37 -0.86
N MET A 204 2.63 -26.30 -1.83
CA MET A 204 3.48 -27.49 -1.85
C MET A 204 3.32 -28.38 -0.60
N SER A 205 2.09 -28.46 -0.10
CA SER A 205 1.73 -29.11 1.16
C SER A 205 1.41 -30.60 0.97
N GLY A 206 2.44 -31.42 1.04
CA GLY A 206 2.37 -32.85 0.75
C GLY A 206 2.15 -33.14 -0.74
N LEU A 207 2.21 -34.42 -1.11
CA LEU A 207 1.99 -34.94 -2.46
C LEU A 207 1.05 -36.13 -2.33
N VAL A 208 0.01 -36.25 -3.16
CA VAL A 208 -0.72 -37.51 -3.22
C VAL A 208 -0.08 -38.41 -4.26
N CYS A 209 0.35 -39.60 -3.84
CA CYS A 209 0.96 -40.57 -4.73
C CYS A 209 -0.02 -40.94 -5.85
N PRO A 210 0.35 -40.73 -7.14
CA PRO A 210 -0.56 -41.02 -8.27
C PRO A 210 -0.81 -42.52 -8.45
N HIS A 211 0.03 -43.39 -7.86
CA HIS A 211 -0.09 -44.85 -7.99
C HIS A 211 -0.99 -45.47 -6.92
N CYS A 212 -0.97 -44.97 -5.68
CA CYS A 212 -1.68 -45.60 -4.56
C CYS A 212 -2.63 -44.67 -3.80
N GLY A 213 -2.71 -43.39 -4.16
CA GLY A 213 -3.62 -42.42 -3.54
C GLY A 213 -3.25 -41.99 -2.12
N LYS A 214 -2.15 -42.50 -1.55
CA LYS A 214 -1.68 -42.11 -0.21
C LYS A 214 -0.97 -40.76 -0.23
N GLN A 215 -1.13 -39.99 0.83
CA GLN A 215 -0.42 -38.73 1.03
C GLN A 215 1.04 -38.99 1.45
N VAL A 216 1.95 -38.19 0.89
CA VAL A 216 3.39 -38.21 1.13
C VAL A 216 3.83 -36.81 1.52
N ASP A 217 4.42 -36.66 2.70
CA ASP A 217 4.81 -35.37 3.24
C ASP A 217 6.23 -35.00 2.78
N VAL A 218 6.36 -34.58 1.50
CA VAL A 218 7.66 -34.31 0.86
C VAL A 218 8.51 -33.29 1.64
N PHE A 219 7.89 -32.25 2.21
CA PHE A 219 8.57 -31.17 2.92
C PHE A 219 8.05 -30.90 4.35
N LYS A 220 7.20 -31.80 4.89
CA LYS A 220 6.27 -31.59 6.03
C LYS A 220 4.93 -30.97 5.61
N VAL A 221 4.01 -30.80 6.58
CA VAL A 221 2.65 -30.26 6.42
C VAL A 221 2.27 -29.44 7.66
N GLY A 222 1.45 -28.40 7.50
CA GLY A 222 0.85 -27.65 8.60
C GLY A 222 1.79 -26.65 9.30
N GLY A 223 2.92 -26.30 8.68
CA GLY A 223 3.78 -25.21 9.14
C GLY A 223 3.10 -23.85 9.01
N GLY A 224 2.48 -23.59 7.86
CA GLY A 224 1.72 -22.37 7.57
C GLY A 224 0.48 -22.21 8.42
N GLU A 225 -0.24 -23.30 8.71
CA GLU A 225 -1.44 -23.28 9.56
C GLU A 225 -1.12 -22.93 11.02
N ARG A 226 -0.10 -23.59 11.59
CA ARG A 226 0.39 -23.25 12.94
C ARG A 226 0.84 -21.79 13.01
N LEU A 227 1.51 -21.32 11.97
CA LEU A 227 1.98 -19.95 11.93
C LEU A 227 0.85 -18.92 11.77
N ALA A 228 -0.20 -19.25 11.03
CA ALA A 228 -1.40 -18.44 10.95
C ALA A 228 -2.02 -18.27 12.36
N ALA A 229 -2.15 -19.37 13.10
CA ALA A 229 -2.63 -19.35 14.48
C ALA A 229 -1.72 -18.53 15.41
N ASP A 230 -0.40 -18.75 15.37
CA ASP A 230 0.57 -17.99 16.17
C ASP A 230 0.52 -16.49 15.91
N MET A 231 0.23 -16.10 14.67
CA MET A 231 0.14 -14.70 14.24
C MET A 231 -1.27 -14.11 14.38
N GLY A 232 -2.26 -14.90 14.77
CA GLY A 232 -3.65 -14.45 14.87
C GLY A 232 -4.21 -13.98 13.52
N VAL A 233 -3.86 -14.66 12.43
CA VAL A 233 -4.38 -14.38 11.09
C VAL A 233 -5.07 -15.63 10.50
N PRO A 234 -6.01 -15.47 9.55
CA PRO A 234 -6.72 -16.61 8.99
C PRO A 234 -5.79 -17.58 8.24
N PHE A 235 -6.14 -18.86 8.26
CA PHE A 235 -5.53 -19.86 7.38
C PHE A 235 -6.51 -20.21 6.27
N LEU A 236 -6.12 -19.99 5.02
CA LEU A 236 -7.00 -20.17 3.86
C LEU A 236 -7.01 -21.63 3.37
N GLY A 237 -5.92 -22.35 3.59
CA GLY A 237 -5.84 -23.76 3.21
C GLY A 237 -4.48 -24.19 2.71
N ARG A 238 -4.45 -25.43 2.24
CA ARG A 238 -3.26 -26.15 1.76
C ARG A 238 -3.41 -26.47 0.29
N ILE A 239 -2.40 -26.14 -0.51
CA ILE A 239 -2.31 -26.59 -1.91
C ILE A 239 -1.26 -27.69 -1.99
N PRO A 240 -1.63 -28.92 -2.38
CA PRO A 240 -0.66 -30.02 -2.48
C PRO A 240 0.29 -29.81 -3.66
N LEU A 241 1.45 -30.47 -3.60
CA LEU A 241 2.25 -30.73 -4.79
C LEU A 241 1.42 -31.58 -5.75
N ASP A 242 1.28 -31.07 -6.97
CA ASP A 242 0.56 -31.75 -8.04
C ASP A 242 1.37 -31.57 -9.34
N PRO A 243 1.87 -32.66 -9.95
CA PRO A 243 2.55 -32.59 -11.24
C PRO A 243 1.70 -31.94 -12.34
N GLU A 244 0.37 -32.01 -12.22
CA GLU A 244 -0.53 -31.38 -13.17
C GLU A 244 -0.40 -29.85 -13.14
N ILE A 245 -0.15 -29.22 -11.99
CA ILE A 245 0.08 -27.76 -11.90
C ILE A 245 1.25 -27.34 -12.78
N VAL A 246 2.35 -28.10 -12.73
CA VAL A 246 3.58 -27.78 -13.47
C VAL A 246 3.37 -28.03 -14.95
N THR A 247 2.89 -29.22 -15.31
CA THR A 247 2.69 -29.61 -16.71
C THR A 247 1.66 -28.75 -17.42
N SER A 248 0.58 -28.38 -16.72
CA SER A 248 -0.46 -27.51 -17.27
C SER A 248 0.02 -26.06 -17.36
N GLY A 249 0.76 -25.56 -16.36
CA GLY A 249 1.37 -24.23 -16.38
C GLY A 249 2.40 -24.06 -17.50
N ASP A 250 3.26 -25.05 -17.71
CA ASP A 250 4.24 -25.04 -18.81
C ASP A 250 3.59 -25.14 -20.20
N ALA A 251 2.43 -25.79 -20.29
CA ALA A 251 1.64 -25.87 -21.51
C ALA A 251 0.72 -24.65 -21.74
N GLY A 252 0.70 -23.67 -20.83
CA GLY A 252 -0.19 -22.51 -20.90
C GLY A 252 -1.68 -22.88 -20.78
N ARG A 253 -1.98 -23.99 -20.08
CA ARG A 253 -3.34 -24.50 -19.85
C ARG A 253 -3.60 -24.49 -18.36
N PRO A 254 -4.18 -23.41 -17.79
CA PRO A 254 -4.26 -23.29 -16.35
C PRO A 254 -5.09 -24.40 -15.69
N LEU A 255 -4.58 -24.96 -14.59
CA LEU A 255 -5.13 -26.16 -13.96
C LEU A 255 -6.62 -26.02 -13.64
N VAL A 256 -7.00 -24.93 -12.98
CA VAL A 256 -8.37 -24.69 -12.54
C VAL A 256 -9.35 -24.70 -13.71
N GLN A 257 -8.93 -24.25 -14.91
CA GLN A 257 -9.76 -24.23 -16.11
C GLN A 257 -9.85 -25.57 -16.84
N PHE A 258 -8.78 -26.35 -16.88
CA PHE A 258 -8.69 -27.55 -17.72
C PHE A 258 -8.79 -28.86 -16.93
N PHE A 259 -8.59 -28.82 -15.61
CA PHE A 259 -8.53 -29.98 -14.72
C PHE A 259 -9.29 -29.69 -13.42
N SER A 260 -10.54 -29.21 -13.53
CA SER A 260 -11.38 -28.81 -12.39
C SER A 260 -11.61 -29.92 -11.35
N ASP A 261 -11.52 -31.19 -11.76
CA ASP A 261 -11.68 -32.33 -10.87
C ASP A 261 -10.41 -32.75 -10.12
N SER A 262 -9.24 -32.20 -10.51
CA SER A 262 -7.97 -32.42 -9.82
C SER A 262 -8.05 -32.00 -8.35
N ARG A 263 -7.20 -32.61 -7.52
CA ARG A 263 -7.15 -32.26 -6.09
C ARG A 263 -6.65 -30.84 -5.89
N ALA A 264 -5.66 -30.41 -6.66
CA ALA A 264 -5.17 -29.04 -6.61
C ALA A 264 -6.25 -28.02 -7.03
N ALA A 265 -7.04 -28.29 -8.08
CA ALA A 265 -8.15 -27.40 -8.45
C ALA A 265 -9.21 -27.30 -7.34
N LYS A 266 -9.58 -28.43 -6.73
CA LYS A 266 -10.48 -28.46 -5.57
C LYS A 266 -9.90 -27.72 -4.36
N ALA A 267 -8.59 -27.81 -4.14
CA ALA A 267 -7.92 -27.06 -3.08
C ALA A 267 -7.95 -25.54 -3.34
N PHE A 268 -7.75 -25.10 -4.59
CA PHE A 268 -7.90 -23.70 -4.96
C PHE A 268 -9.35 -23.21 -4.82
N ALA A 269 -10.34 -24.03 -5.17
CA ALA A 269 -11.75 -23.72 -4.95
C ALA A 269 -12.06 -23.57 -3.44
N ALA A 270 -11.52 -24.44 -2.59
CA ALA A 270 -11.68 -24.33 -1.14
C ALA A 270 -10.98 -23.08 -0.57
N VAL A 271 -9.81 -22.71 -1.09
CA VAL A 271 -9.04 -21.53 -0.64
C VAL A 271 -9.78 -20.21 -0.92
N ILE A 272 -10.62 -20.15 -1.97
CA ILE A 272 -11.40 -18.94 -2.25
C ILE A 272 -12.66 -18.82 -1.40
N GLU A 273 -13.19 -19.91 -0.82
CA GLU A 273 -14.42 -19.86 -0.02
C GLU A 273 -14.32 -18.86 1.15
N PRO A 274 -13.27 -18.88 2.00
CA PRO A 274 -13.12 -17.86 3.03
C PRO A 274 -13.06 -16.47 2.42
N ILE A 275 -12.33 -16.28 1.31
CA ILE A 275 -12.19 -14.97 0.65
C ILE A 275 -13.54 -14.47 0.13
N LEU A 276 -14.40 -15.33 -0.39
CA LEU A 276 -15.74 -14.98 -0.88
C LEU A 276 -16.70 -14.69 0.28
N ASN A 277 -16.58 -15.44 1.38
CA ASN A 277 -17.47 -15.37 2.53
C ASN A 277 -17.13 -14.25 3.51
N HIS A 278 -16.02 -13.53 3.32
CA HIS A 278 -15.74 -12.33 4.10
C HIS A 278 -16.82 -11.27 3.87
N THR A 279 -17.59 -11.03 4.94
CA THR A 279 -18.74 -10.13 4.99
C THR A 279 -18.33 -8.68 5.23
N ALA A 280 -19.27 -7.74 5.10
CA ALA A 280 -19.07 -6.35 5.51
C ALA A 280 -18.71 -6.19 7.01
N GLU A 281 -18.99 -7.20 7.85
CA GLU A 281 -18.58 -7.22 9.26
C GLU A 281 -17.11 -7.64 9.42
N ASP A 282 -16.60 -8.54 8.57
CA ASP A 282 -15.16 -8.79 8.44
C ASP A 282 -14.45 -7.59 7.81
N GLU A 283 -15.19 -6.77 7.06
CA GLU A 283 -14.71 -5.44 6.67
C GLU A 283 -14.59 -4.46 7.83
N ALA A 284 -15.23 -4.73 8.98
CA ALA A 284 -15.08 -3.97 10.23
C ALA A 284 -14.08 -4.63 11.20
N PHE A 285 -13.83 -5.95 11.07
CA PHE A 285 -12.86 -6.69 11.90
C PHE A 285 -11.41 -6.36 11.50
N HIS A 286 -10.87 -5.31 12.11
CA HIS A 286 -9.44 -5.18 12.34
C HIS A 286 -9.07 -6.00 13.58
N PRO A 287 -8.06 -6.89 13.54
CA PRO A 287 -7.32 -7.19 14.75
C PRO A 287 -6.80 -5.85 15.26
N THR A 288 -7.37 -5.34 16.35
CA THR A 288 -6.95 -4.11 17.02
C THR A 288 -5.58 -4.34 17.66
N HIS A 289 -4.55 -4.37 16.83
CA HIS A 289 -3.19 -4.12 17.26
C HIS A 289 -2.81 -2.76 16.73
N GLY A 290 -3.33 -1.75 17.45
CA GLY A 290 -3.00 -0.35 17.29
C GLY A 290 -3.16 0.10 15.85
N ARG A 291 -4.38 0.48 15.48
CA ARG A 291 -4.58 1.55 14.50
C ARG A 291 -3.66 2.68 14.99
N LYS A 292 -2.46 2.79 14.44
CA LYS A 292 -1.73 4.05 14.55
C LYS A 292 -2.60 4.96 13.71
N GLU A 293 -3.45 5.73 14.40
CA GLU A 293 -3.97 6.98 13.87
C GLU A 293 -2.83 7.59 13.06
N LYS A 294 -3.10 8.01 11.81
CA LYS A 294 -2.12 8.85 11.08
C LYS A 294 -1.61 9.85 12.11
N PRO A 295 -0.27 9.92 12.36
CA PRO A 295 0.24 10.68 13.48
C PRO A 295 -0.39 12.07 13.43
N LYS A 296 -1.11 12.42 14.50
CA LYS A 296 -1.86 13.68 14.58
C LYS A 296 -0.88 14.81 14.31
N MET A 297 -1.22 15.65 13.33
CA MET A 297 -0.39 16.79 12.99
C MET A 297 -0.42 17.76 14.17
N LYS A 298 0.74 18.21 14.63
CA LYS A 298 0.81 19.18 15.74
C LYS A 298 1.21 20.55 15.22
N ILE A 299 0.40 21.54 15.55
CA ILE A 299 0.62 22.95 15.20
C ILE A 299 0.89 23.74 16.47
N ALA A 300 2.04 24.39 16.56
CA ALA A 300 2.44 25.19 17.70
C ALA A 300 2.06 26.67 17.49
N ILE A 301 1.40 27.26 18.49
CA ILE A 301 1.00 28.67 18.53
C ILE A 301 1.63 29.29 19.79
N PRO A 302 2.50 30.31 19.68
CA PRO A 302 2.97 31.06 20.84
C PRO A 302 1.81 31.88 21.39
N THR A 303 1.58 31.84 22.69
CA THR A 303 0.42 32.48 23.34
C THR A 303 0.81 33.41 24.48
N ALA A 304 -0.01 34.43 24.68
CA ALA A 304 -0.02 35.30 25.86
C ALA A 304 -1.48 35.64 26.17
N ASN A 305 -1.90 35.55 27.43
CA ASN A 305 -3.30 35.74 27.84
C ASN A 305 -4.31 34.88 27.03
N GLY A 306 -3.94 33.63 26.71
CA GLY A 306 -4.79 32.68 25.98
C GLY A 306 -5.03 32.99 24.49
N HIS A 307 -4.37 34.00 23.94
CA HIS A 307 -4.42 34.35 22.51
C HIS A 307 -3.03 34.25 21.88
N LEU A 308 -2.98 34.17 20.56
CA LEU A 308 -1.74 34.19 19.81
C LEU A 308 -0.93 35.46 20.15
N CYS A 309 0.33 35.26 20.54
CA CYS A 309 1.21 36.32 21.00
C CYS A 309 1.75 37.14 19.83
N MET A 310 1.65 38.47 19.93
CA MET A 310 2.14 39.40 18.91
C MET A 310 3.67 39.40 18.77
N HIS A 311 4.38 39.06 19.84
CA HIS A 311 5.83 39.01 19.88
C HIS A 311 6.32 37.62 20.28
N PHE A 312 6.84 36.87 19.31
CA PHE A 312 7.28 35.48 19.52
C PHE A 312 8.20 35.29 20.74
N GLY A 313 9.11 36.22 21.02
CA GLY A 313 10.06 36.14 22.15
C GLY A 313 9.48 36.44 23.54
N HIS A 314 8.20 36.83 23.64
CA HIS A 314 7.53 37.18 24.89
C HIS A 314 6.29 36.31 25.17
N CYS A 315 6.18 35.15 24.50
CA CYS A 315 5.10 34.23 24.79
C CYS A 315 5.26 33.57 26.16
N GLU A 316 4.14 33.40 26.85
CA GLU A 316 4.07 32.76 28.17
C GLU A 316 4.01 31.23 28.02
N GLN A 317 3.33 30.77 26.97
CA GLN A 317 3.07 29.36 26.69
C GLN A 317 3.00 29.11 25.18
N PHE A 318 3.22 27.86 24.78
CA PHE A 318 2.89 27.36 23.45
C PHE A 318 1.64 26.49 23.52
N ALA A 319 0.59 26.88 22.79
CA ALA A 319 -0.53 26.01 22.51
C ALA A 319 -0.13 25.06 21.38
N VAL A 320 0.02 23.78 21.69
CA VAL A 320 0.25 22.70 20.74
C VAL A 320 -1.10 22.08 20.41
N VAL A 321 -1.63 22.45 19.25
CA VAL A 321 -2.93 22.01 18.75
C VAL A 321 -2.73 20.75 17.92
N GLU A 322 -3.38 19.67 18.33
CA GLU A 322 -3.38 18.39 17.61
C GLU A 322 -4.53 18.36 16.61
N VAL A 323 -4.21 18.03 15.37
CA VAL A 323 -5.14 18.00 14.24
C VAL A 323 -5.13 16.61 13.63
N ASP A 324 -6.33 16.10 13.33
CA ASP A 324 -6.47 14.90 12.52
C ASP A 324 -6.31 15.28 11.04
N PRO A 325 -5.24 14.83 10.34
CA PRO A 325 -5.00 15.20 8.96
C PRO A 325 -6.04 14.63 7.98
N GLY A 326 -6.81 13.61 8.38
CA GLY A 326 -7.87 13.03 7.54
C GLY A 326 -9.15 13.86 7.55
N SER A 327 -9.59 14.29 8.72
CA SER A 327 -10.83 15.07 8.91
C SER A 327 -10.61 16.59 8.95
N GLN A 328 -9.35 17.04 9.05
CA GLN A 328 -8.97 18.43 9.35
C GLN A 328 -9.61 18.97 10.65
N ALA A 329 -10.03 18.08 11.56
CA ALA A 329 -10.62 18.46 12.84
C ALA A 329 -9.53 18.68 13.90
N ILE A 330 -9.74 19.68 14.77
CA ILE A 330 -8.94 19.86 15.98
C ILE A 330 -9.35 18.78 16.98
N VAL A 331 -8.38 17.98 17.41
CA VAL A 331 -8.59 16.85 18.33
C VAL A 331 -8.30 17.23 19.77
N GLY A 332 -7.43 18.21 19.99
CA GLY A 332 -7.15 18.75 21.32
C GLY A 332 -6.06 19.81 21.30
N THR A 333 -5.97 20.57 22.39
CA THR A 333 -4.94 21.60 22.58
C THR A 333 -4.22 21.34 23.90
N THR A 334 -2.89 21.30 23.87
CA THR A 334 -2.05 21.24 25.08
C THR A 334 -1.23 22.51 25.21
N TYR A 335 -1.24 23.12 26.40
CA TYR A 335 -0.43 24.32 26.67
C TYR A 335 0.88 23.93 27.35
N LEU A 336 2.00 24.31 26.76
CA LEU A 336 3.34 23.98 27.23
C LEU A 336 4.10 25.24 27.60
N ALA A 337 4.74 25.24 28.77
CA ALA A 337 5.64 26.32 29.17
C ALA A 337 6.96 26.21 28.36
N PRO A 338 7.43 27.30 27.73
CA PRO A 338 8.65 27.26 26.95
C PRO A 338 9.90 27.12 27.83
N PRO A 339 10.96 26.46 27.34
CA PRO A 339 12.29 26.51 27.95
C PRO A 339 12.88 27.94 27.84
N PRO A 340 13.98 28.24 28.55
CA PRO A 340 14.66 29.52 28.47
C PRO A 340 14.92 29.97 27.02
N HIS A 341 14.72 31.26 26.74
CA HIS A 341 14.82 31.84 25.40
C HIS A 341 16.28 32.00 24.95
N GLU A 342 16.92 30.87 24.63
CA GLU A 342 18.24 30.81 24.01
C GLU A 342 18.15 30.50 22.50
N PRO A 343 19.02 31.06 21.65
CA PRO A 343 18.99 30.81 20.21
C PRO A 343 19.09 29.32 19.86
N GLY A 344 18.07 28.79 19.18
CA GLY A 344 18.05 27.40 18.71
C GLY A 344 17.43 26.38 19.68
N VAL A 345 17.17 26.75 20.93
CA VAL A 345 16.54 25.85 21.91
C VAL A 345 15.06 25.63 21.60
N LEU A 346 14.30 26.69 21.31
CA LEU A 346 12.87 26.60 21.01
C LEU A 346 12.52 25.75 19.77
N PRO A 347 13.21 25.89 18.62
CA PRO A 347 12.95 25.05 17.44
C PRO A 347 13.13 23.56 17.69
N ARG A 348 14.23 23.19 18.35
CA ARG A 348 14.51 21.79 18.70
C ARG A 348 13.48 21.26 19.69
N TRP A 349 13.17 22.04 20.72
CA TRP A 349 12.19 21.66 21.74
C TRP A 349 10.80 21.44 21.12
N LEU A 350 10.30 22.36 20.28
CA LEU A 350 9.01 22.17 19.61
C LEU A 350 9.01 20.96 18.67
N ARG A 351 10.13 20.68 18.00
CA ARG A 351 10.28 19.48 17.18
C ARG A 351 10.22 18.20 18.02
N GLU A 352 10.83 18.20 19.21
CA GLU A 352 10.75 17.10 20.19
C GLU A 352 9.33 16.92 20.74
N GLN A 353 8.54 18.00 20.85
CA GLN A 353 7.10 17.93 21.15
C GLN A 353 6.25 17.43 19.96
N GLY A 354 6.86 17.19 18.80
CA GLY A 354 6.22 16.68 17.59
C GLY A 354 5.56 17.76 16.72
N ALA A 355 5.80 19.04 16.97
CA ALA A 355 5.26 20.12 16.14
C ALA A 355 5.83 20.08 14.72
N GLU A 356 4.95 20.16 13.72
CA GLU A 356 5.30 20.20 12.29
C GLU A 356 5.15 21.60 11.71
N VAL A 357 4.27 22.41 12.30
CA VAL A 357 4.01 23.79 11.89
C VAL A 357 4.08 24.68 13.13
N ILE A 358 4.65 25.87 12.97
CA ILE A 358 4.53 26.96 13.92
C ILE A 358 3.83 28.14 13.24
N ILE A 359 2.79 28.69 13.89
CA ILE A 359 2.06 29.86 13.41
C ILE A 359 2.25 30.99 14.43
N ALA A 360 2.79 32.13 13.99
CA ALA A 360 3.08 33.29 14.84
C ALA A 360 2.62 34.59 14.19
N ALA A 361 2.44 35.65 14.98
CA ALA A 361 2.12 36.99 14.46
C ALA A 361 3.36 37.64 13.86
N GLY A 362 4.46 37.64 14.60
CA GLY A 362 5.76 38.13 14.15
C GLY A 362 6.90 37.23 14.61
N MET A 363 7.87 36.97 13.73
CA MET A 363 9.07 36.19 14.04
C MET A 363 10.27 36.76 13.28
N GLY A 364 11.41 36.97 13.96
CA GLY A 364 12.63 37.46 13.32
C GLY A 364 13.23 36.45 12.33
N GLN A 365 13.87 36.91 11.25
CA GLN A 365 14.36 36.06 10.15
C GLN A 365 15.30 34.94 10.62
N ARG A 366 16.15 35.22 11.60
CA ARG A 366 17.05 34.21 12.20
C ARG A 366 16.28 33.07 12.85
N ALA A 367 15.20 33.37 13.57
CA ALA A 367 14.36 32.36 14.20
C ALA A 367 13.59 31.53 13.16
N GLN A 368 13.05 32.18 12.12
CA GLN A 368 12.39 31.48 11.01
C GLN A 368 13.33 30.47 10.36
N GLY A 369 14.59 30.87 10.11
CA GLY A 369 15.62 29.98 9.56
C GLY A 369 15.93 28.77 10.45
N LEU A 370 16.00 28.95 11.77
CA LEU A 370 16.26 27.85 12.71
C LEU A 370 15.09 26.85 12.80
N PHE A 371 13.84 27.32 12.71
CA PHE A 371 12.67 26.45 12.62
C PHE A 371 12.64 25.64 11.33
N ALA A 372 12.90 26.28 10.19
CA ALA A 372 12.96 25.61 8.90
C ALA A 372 14.06 24.53 8.87
N GLN A 373 15.25 24.81 9.44
CA GLN A 373 16.34 23.83 9.58
C GLN A 373 15.97 22.65 10.49
N SER A 374 15.09 22.87 11.47
CA SER A 374 14.58 21.83 12.38
C SER A 374 13.41 21.04 11.78
N GLY A 375 13.03 21.31 10.53
CA GLY A 375 11.93 20.65 9.84
C GLY A 375 10.53 21.10 10.29
N VAL A 376 10.43 22.28 10.93
CA VAL A 376 9.15 22.88 11.34
C VAL A 376 8.79 23.98 10.34
N LYS A 377 7.62 23.86 9.70
CA LYS A 377 7.11 24.86 8.75
C LYS A 377 6.69 26.12 9.51
N VAL A 378 7.15 27.28 9.06
CA VAL A 378 6.86 28.57 9.71
C VAL A 378 5.79 29.33 8.95
N VAL A 379 4.79 29.83 9.67
CA VAL A 379 3.76 30.76 9.19
C VAL A 379 3.82 32.00 10.08
N VAL A 380 4.04 33.16 9.47
CA VAL A 380 4.09 34.46 10.17
C VAL A 380 2.98 35.38 9.67
N GLY A 381 2.63 36.40 10.44
CA GLY A 381 1.59 37.37 10.11
C GLY A 381 0.18 36.97 10.58
N ALA A 382 0.04 35.91 11.38
CA ALA A 382 -1.28 35.50 11.88
C ALA A 382 -1.89 36.55 12.83
N PRO A 383 -3.22 36.75 12.81
CA PRO A 383 -3.90 37.67 13.73
C PRO A 383 -3.86 37.18 15.18
N ALA A 384 -3.99 38.11 16.13
CA ALA A 384 -4.04 37.82 17.57
C ALA A 384 -5.38 37.22 18.01
N GLU A 385 -5.66 36.00 17.52
CA GLU A 385 -6.88 35.24 17.84
C GLU A 385 -6.55 34.05 18.74
N LYS A 386 -7.58 33.28 19.13
CA LYS A 386 -7.37 32.07 19.92
C LYS A 386 -6.64 31.01 19.09
N PRO A 387 -5.78 30.17 19.69
CA PRO A 387 -5.03 29.14 18.97
C PRO A 387 -5.90 28.24 18.07
N GLU A 388 -7.08 27.84 18.56
CA GLU A 388 -8.01 26.99 17.82
C GLU A 388 -8.56 27.69 16.57
N ASP A 389 -8.91 28.97 16.69
CA ASP A 389 -9.47 29.76 15.58
C ASP A 389 -8.40 29.97 14.49
N VAL A 390 -7.17 30.29 14.91
CA VAL A 390 -6.01 30.42 14.00
C VAL A 390 -5.72 29.11 13.27
N VAL A 391 -5.76 27.97 13.98
CA VAL A 391 -5.55 26.65 13.39
C VAL A 391 -6.69 26.27 12.46
N ALA A 392 -7.95 26.51 12.83
CA ALA A 392 -9.09 26.26 11.97
C ALA A 392 -9.00 27.05 10.65
N ALA A 393 -8.66 28.34 10.74
CA ALA A 393 -8.45 29.19 9.56
C ALA A 393 -7.26 28.72 8.71
N TYR A 394 -6.18 28.23 9.34
CA TYR A 394 -5.03 27.65 8.64
C TYR A 394 -5.43 26.40 7.84
N LEU A 395 -6.17 25.50 8.47
CA LEU A 395 -6.62 24.23 7.86
C LEU A 395 -7.61 24.46 6.71
N ALA A 396 -8.48 25.46 6.85
CA ALA A 396 -9.42 25.88 5.82
C ALA A 396 -8.77 26.68 4.67
N GLY A 397 -7.49 27.06 4.80
CA GLY A 397 -6.79 27.91 3.83
C GLY A 397 -7.29 29.36 3.80
N THR A 398 -8.03 29.79 4.81
CA THR A 398 -8.63 31.13 4.92
C THR A 398 -7.85 32.06 5.86
N LEU A 399 -6.78 31.59 6.48
CA LEU A 399 -5.94 32.39 7.38
C LEU A 399 -5.33 33.57 6.62
N GLN A 400 -5.79 34.78 6.94
CA GLN A 400 -5.22 36.00 6.40
C GLN A 400 -3.95 36.35 7.18
N VAL A 401 -2.80 36.23 6.50
CA VAL A 401 -1.50 36.60 7.08
C VAL A 401 -1.16 38.05 6.71
N GLY A 402 -0.94 38.89 7.72
CA GLY A 402 -0.49 40.27 7.59
C GLY A 402 1.03 40.39 7.42
N GLN A 403 1.55 41.63 7.46
CA GLN A 403 2.99 41.88 7.45
C GLN A 403 3.64 41.34 8.75
N ASN A 404 4.84 40.77 8.63
CA ASN A 404 5.61 40.27 9.77
C ASN A 404 5.91 41.43 10.75
N VAL A 405 5.35 41.36 11.96
CA VAL A 405 5.42 42.47 12.94
C VAL A 405 6.79 42.56 13.65
N CYS A 406 7.78 41.76 13.24
CA CYS A 406 9.14 41.76 13.79
C CYS A 406 10.15 42.27 12.75
N ASP A 407 10.29 43.59 12.64
CA ASP A 407 11.42 44.26 11.99
C ASP A 407 12.41 44.75 13.07
N HIS A 408 13.27 43.83 13.51
CA HIS A 408 14.55 44.15 14.17
C HIS A 408 15.65 43.22 13.67
#